data_AF-A0A7Y0N379-F1
#
_entry.id   AF-A0A7Y0N379-F1
#
_cell.length_a   1.000
_cell.length_b   1.000
_cell.length_c   1.000
_cell.angle_alpha   90.00
_cell.angle_beta   90.00
_cell.angle_gamma   90.00
#
_symmetry.space_group_name_H-M   'P 1'
#
loop_
_entity.id
_entity.type
_entity.pdbx_description
1 polymer ?
#
loop_
_entity_poly.entity_id
_entity_poly.type
_entity_poly.pdbx_seq_one_letter_code
_entity_poly.pdbx_strand_id
1 'polypeptide(L)'
;DNIMVGRHHLLKNNFVTGPLYWFSNAQKEEMAHRKYVEDVIDFLEIQHIRKATAGTLSYGLRKRVELARAIALRPKLLLLDEPMAGMNLEEKEDMARYIMDLNEELDITIIMIEHDMGVVMDISNRVLVLDFGKHIAMGEP
;
A
#
# COMPACT_ATOMS: atom_id res chain seq x y z
N ASP A 1 -13.49 4.84 -2.70
CA ASP A 1 -13.92 4.65 -1.29
C ASP A 1 -13.00 3.75 -0.47
N ASN A 2 -12.74 2.50 -0.86
CA ASN A 2 -11.88 1.59 -0.08
C ASN A 2 -10.49 2.16 0.27
N ILE A 3 -9.85 2.87 -0.67
CA ILE A 3 -8.54 3.48 -0.43
C ILE A 3 -8.64 4.70 0.50
N MET A 4 -9.70 5.51 0.35
CA MET A 4 -9.97 6.66 1.23
C MET A 4 -10.21 6.25 2.68
N VAL A 5 -10.70 5.02 2.93
CA VAL A 5 -10.84 4.49 4.30
C VAL A 5 -9.52 4.48 5.04
N GLY A 6 -8.41 4.19 4.34
CA GLY A 6 -7.08 4.28 4.93
C GLY A 6 -6.76 5.67 5.49
N ARG A 7 -7.34 6.74 4.94
CA ARG A 7 -7.06 8.12 5.37
C ARG A 7 -8.08 8.69 6.36
N HIS A 8 -9.15 7.97 6.71
CA HIS A 8 -10.18 8.50 7.61
C HIS A 8 -9.62 8.94 8.97
N HIS A 9 -8.62 8.25 9.51
CA HIS A 9 -7.97 8.61 10.78
C HIS A 9 -7.14 9.91 10.72
N LEU A 10 -6.83 10.42 9.52
CA LEU A 10 -6.07 11.65 9.34
C LEU A 10 -6.96 12.89 9.24
N LEU A 11 -8.28 12.73 9.07
CA LEU A 11 -9.22 13.83 8.96
C LEU A 11 -9.43 14.47 10.34
N LYS A 12 -9.15 15.78 10.45
CA LYS A 12 -9.24 16.52 11.73
C LYS A 12 -10.65 17.01 12.09
N ASN A 13 -11.71 16.41 11.56
CA ASN A 13 -13.08 16.90 11.77
C ASN A 13 -13.66 16.41 13.11
N ASN A 14 -13.87 17.35 14.03
CA ASN A 14 -14.64 17.14 15.26
C ASN A 14 -16.12 17.52 15.03
N PHE A 15 -17.06 16.93 15.79
CA PHE A 15 -18.50 17.23 15.74
C PHE A 15 -18.85 18.73 15.84
N VAL A 16 -17.95 19.56 16.37
CA VAL A 16 -18.10 21.02 16.54
C VAL A 16 -17.83 21.80 15.24
N THR A 17 -17.02 21.29 14.33
CA THR A 17 -16.66 22.00 13.08
C THR A 17 -17.62 21.73 11.92
N GLY A 18 -18.58 20.81 12.08
CA GLY A 18 -19.60 20.47 11.07
C GLY A 18 -20.45 21.66 10.58
N PRO A 19 -20.93 22.57 11.46
CA PRO A 19 -21.63 23.78 11.02
C PRO A 19 -20.71 24.83 10.39
N LEU A 20 -19.40 24.76 10.69
CA LEU A 20 -18.36 25.65 10.15
C LEU A 20 -17.69 25.06 8.89
N TYR A 21 -18.19 23.94 8.34
CA TYR A 21 -17.62 23.22 7.20
C TYR A 21 -17.44 24.11 5.97
N TRP A 22 -18.41 24.99 5.71
CA TRP A 22 -18.34 25.97 4.62
C TRP A 22 -17.42 27.17 4.88
N PHE A 23 -17.12 27.46 6.16
CA PHE A 23 -16.30 28.59 6.58
C PHE A 23 -14.89 28.20 7.04
N SER A 24 -14.54 26.91 7.01
CA SER A 24 -13.27 26.37 7.49
C SER A 24 -12.40 25.82 6.35
N ASN A 25 -11.11 25.60 6.62
CA ASN A 25 -10.18 24.97 5.68
C ASN A 25 -10.44 23.46 5.46
N ALA A 26 -11.52 22.89 6.03
CA ALA A 26 -11.84 21.46 5.93
C ALA A 26 -12.03 20.99 4.47
N GLN A 27 -12.63 21.82 3.61
CA GLN A 27 -12.77 21.51 2.18
C GLN A 27 -11.41 21.38 1.48
N LYS A 28 -10.43 22.20 1.85
CA LYS A 28 -9.06 22.14 1.31
C LYS A 28 -8.33 20.89 1.79
N GLU A 29 -8.52 20.52 3.06
CA GLU A 29 -7.98 19.28 3.62
C GLU A 29 -8.56 18.06 2.90
N GLU A 30 -9.88 17.98 2.74
CA GLU A 30 -10.54 16.90 2.01
C GLU A 30 -10.05 16.77 0.56
N MET A 31 -9.91 17.90 -0.15
CA MET A 31 -9.33 17.93 -1.50
C MET A 31 -7.89 17.42 -1.53
N ALA A 32 -7.07 17.77 -0.54
CA ALA A 32 -5.70 17.25 -0.45
C ALA A 32 -5.65 15.74 -0.21
N HIS A 33 -6.54 15.20 0.63
CA HIS A 33 -6.65 13.76 0.84
C HIS A 33 -7.11 13.02 -0.42
N ARG A 34 -8.11 13.55 -1.13
CA ARG A 34 -8.57 13.00 -2.40
C ARG A 34 -7.47 13.02 -3.45
N LYS A 35 -6.74 14.14 -3.58
CA LYS A 35 -5.61 14.24 -4.50
C LYS A 35 -4.56 13.18 -4.24
N TYR A 36 -4.12 13.02 -2.98
CA TYR A 36 -3.15 11.99 -2.63
C TYR A 36 -3.64 10.56 -2.94
N VAL A 37 -4.93 10.29 -2.79
CA VAL A 37 -5.49 8.98 -3.17
C VAL A 37 -5.52 8.79 -4.67
N GLU A 38 -5.79 9.82 -5.47
CA GLU A 38 -5.63 9.72 -6.92
C GLU A 38 -4.16 9.49 -7.31
N ASP A 39 -3.20 10.18 -6.67
CA ASP A 39 -1.77 9.94 -6.91
C ASP A 39 -1.38 8.47 -6.62
N VAL A 40 -1.94 7.87 -5.56
CA VAL A 40 -1.78 6.44 -5.21
C VAL A 40 -2.45 5.51 -6.23
N ILE A 41 -3.65 5.85 -6.70
CA ILE A 41 -4.36 5.09 -7.73
C ILE A 41 -3.56 5.10 -9.04
N ASP A 42 -2.94 6.23 -9.36
CA ASP A 42 -2.11 6.40 -10.54
C ASP A 42 -0.82 5.59 -10.44
N PHE A 43 -0.14 5.65 -9.31
CA PHE A 43 1.09 4.90 -9.03
C PHE A 43 0.93 3.38 -9.18
N LEU A 44 -0.21 2.82 -8.73
CA LEU A 44 -0.48 1.39 -8.82
C LEU A 44 -1.19 0.96 -10.12
N GLU A 45 -1.35 1.88 -11.06
CA GLU A 45 -2.00 1.65 -12.37
C GLU A 45 -3.44 1.09 -12.28
N ILE A 46 -4.18 1.46 -11.24
CA ILE A 46 -5.54 0.96 -10.95
C ILE A 46 -6.65 1.96 -11.32
N GLN A 47 -6.38 2.96 -12.16
CA GLN A 47 -7.35 3.97 -12.59
C GLN A 47 -8.59 3.36 -13.24
N HIS A 48 -8.38 2.33 -14.06
CA HIS A 48 -9.43 1.65 -14.82
C HIS A 48 -10.48 0.96 -13.92
N ILE A 49 -10.10 0.61 -12.69
CA ILE A 49 -10.98 -0.02 -11.70
C ILE A 49 -11.39 0.90 -10.55
N ARG A 50 -11.07 2.20 -10.57
CA ARG A 50 -11.26 3.11 -9.43
C ARG A 50 -12.71 3.20 -8.90
N LYS A 51 -13.70 2.93 -9.76
CA LYS A 51 -15.14 2.93 -9.43
C LYS A 51 -15.72 1.52 -9.25
N ALA A 52 -14.92 0.48 -9.47
CA ALA A 52 -15.35 -0.89 -9.32
C ALA A 52 -15.48 -1.26 -7.84
N THR A 53 -16.41 -2.18 -7.54
CA THR A 53 -16.55 -2.74 -6.20
C THR A 53 -15.38 -3.68 -5.93
N ALA A 54 -14.61 -3.47 -4.86
CA ALA A 54 -13.41 -4.28 -4.58
C ALA A 54 -13.71 -5.80 -4.52
N GLY A 55 -14.87 -6.17 -3.97
CA GLY A 55 -15.32 -7.57 -3.90
C GLY A 55 -15.66 -8.23 -5.25
N THR A 56 -15.66 -7.49 -6.35
CA THR A 56 -15.89 -8.02 -7.71
C THR A 56 -14.62 -8.06 -8.56
N LEU A 57 -13.50 -7.57 -8.03
CA LEU A 57 -12.22 -7.55 -8.74
C LEU A 57 -11.58 -8.94 -8.80
N SER A 58 -10.69 -9.15 -9.77
CA SER A 58 -9.78 -10.30 -9.79
C SER A 58 -8.85 -10.27 -8.58
N TYR A 59 -8.25 -11.41 -8.25
CA TYR A 59 -7.45 -11.55 -7.04
C TYR A 59 -6.24 -10.60 -7.01
N GLY A 60 -5.43 -10.54 -8.08
CA GLY A 60 -4.30 -9.61 -8.18
C GLY A 60 -4.71 -8.14 -8.06
N LEU A 61 -5.83 -7.75 -8.67
CA LEU A 61 -6.36 -6.39 -8.54
C LEU A 61 -6.83 -6.08 -7.10
N ARG A 62 -7.39 -7.06 -6.37
CA ARG A 62 -7.72 -6.87 -4.95
C ARG A 62 -6.46 -6.62 -4.12
N LYS A 63 -5.39 -7.40 -4.35
CA LYS A 63 -4.10 -7.21 -3.68
C LYS A 63 -3.51 -5.82 -3.95
N ARG A 64 -3.58 -5.33 -5.18
CA ARG A 64 -3.19 -3.93 -5.49
C ARG A 64 -4.05 -2.91 -4.73
N VAL A 65 -5.36 -3.11 -4.62
CA VAL A 65 -6.23 -2.22 -3.82
C VAL A 65 -5.90 -2.29 -2.31
N GLU A 66 -5.50 -3.45 -1.80
CA GLU A 66 -5.04 -3.60 -0.41
C GLU A 66 -3.73 -2.83 -0.17
N LEU A 67 -2.76 -2.96 -1.08
CA LEU A 67 -1.52 -2.18 -1.06
C LEU A 67 -1.83 -0.68 -1.15
N ALA A 68 -2.69 -0.26 -2.09
CA ALA A 68 -3.14 1.12 -2.27
C ALA A 68 -3.68 1.70 -0.95
N ARG A 69 -4.52 0.93 -0.26
CA ARG A 69 -5.10 1.34 1.03
C ARG A 69 -4.03 1.49 2.11
N ALA A 70 -3.01 0.63 2.13
CA ALA A 70 -1.91 0.72 3.08
C ALA A 70 -1.04 1.97 2.82
N ILE A 71 -0.67 2.24 1.57
CA ILE A 71 0.18 3.39 1.21
C ILE A 71 -0.58 4.71 1.24
N ALA A 72 -1.92 4.66 1.15
CA ALA A 72 -2.79 5.80 1.35
C ALA A 72 -2.57 6.45 2.74
N LEU A 73 -2.07 5.71 3.75
CA LEU A 73 -1.73 6.27 5.06
C LEU A 73 -0.47 7.14 5.07
N ARG A 74 0.33 7.11 3.99
CA ARG A 74 1.69 7.67 3.94
C ARG A 74 2.57 7.13 5.09
N PRO A 75 2.70 5.80 5.23
CA PRO A 75 3.44 5.20 6.32
C PRO A 75 4.95 5.45 6.16
N LYS A 76 5.68 5.42 7.27
CA LYS A 76 7.16 5.35 7.25
C LYS A 76 7.68 3.91 7.18
N LEU A 77 6.86 2.96 7.63
CA LEU A 77 7.14 1.54 7.66
C LEU A 77 5.91 0.78 7.17
N LEU A 78 6.11 -0.10 6.20
CA LEU A 78 5.09 -0.98 5.65
C LEU A 78 5.47 -2.44 5.96
N LEU A 79 4.56 -3.16 6.60
CA LEU A 79 4.69 -4.59 6.86
C LEU A 79 3.81 -5.33 5.88
N LEU A 80 4.39 -6.23 5.10
CA LEU A 80 3.70 -7.02 4.09
C LEU A 80 3.81 -8.50 4.45
N ASP A 81 2.65 -9.14 4.62
CA ASP A 81 2.57 -10.58 4.92
C ASP A 81 2.07 -11.32 3.69
N GLU A 82 2.98 -12.01 3.01
CA GLU A 82 2.78 -12.70 1.73
C GLU A 82 1.96 -11.88 0.71
N PRO A 83 2.42 -10.66 0.34
CA PRO A 83 1.69 -9.80 -0.59
C PRO A 83 1.44 -10.47 -1.96
N MET A 84 2.28 -11.43 -2.37
CA MET A 84 2.26 -12.07 -3.68
C MET A 84 1.58 -13.44 -3.71
N ALA A 85 1.10 -13.95 -2.56
CA ALA A 85 0.46 -15.25 -2.48
C ALA A 85 -0.76 -15.34 -3.41
N GLY A 86 -0.85 -16.39 -4.22
CA GLY A 86 -1.97 -16.64 -5.12
C GLY A 86 -1.99 -15.81 -6.42
N MET A 87 -0.94 -15.04 -6.70
CA MET A 87 -0.78 -14.27 -7.93
C MET A 87 -0.04 -15.07 -9.01
N ASN A 88 -0.33 -14.81 -10.29
CA ASN A 88 0.44 -15.38 -11.39
C ASN A 88 1.80 -14.67 -11.56
N LEU A 89 2.70 -15.20 -12.39
CA LEU A 89 4.07 -14.67 -12.53
C LEU A 89 4.10 -13.19 -12.94
N GLU A 90 3.32 -12.80 -13.95
CA GLU A 90 3.24 -11.41 -14.43
C GLU A 90 2.72 -10.47 -13.33
N GLU A 91 1.68 -10.89 -12.61
CA GLU A 91 1.14 -10.12 -11.49
C GLU A 91 2.14 -9.98 -10.33
N LYS A 92 2.95 -11.02 -10.06
CA LYS A 92 4.02 -10.98 -9.05
C LYS A 92 5.11 -9.98 -9.41
N GLU A 93 5.57 -10.01 -10.65
CA GLU A 93 6.57 -9.06 -11.17
C GLU A 93 6.07 -7.62 -11.06
N ASP A 94 4.80 -7.37 -11.40
CA ASP A 94 4.18 -6.06 -11.19
C ASP A 94 4.17 -5.64 -9.72
N MET A 95 3.76 -6.54 -8.81
CA MET A 95 3.74 -6.26 -7.37
C MET A 95 5.14 -5.99 -6.82
N ALA A 96 6.13 -6.75 -7.26
CA ALA A 96 7.54 -6.57 -6.91
C ALA A 96 8.03 -5.18 -7.30
N ARG A 97 7.72 -4.73 -8.53
CA ARG A 97 8.05 -3.37 -8.99
C ARG A 97 7.42 -2.30 -8.12
N TYR A 98 6.11 -2.37 -7.83
CA TYR A 98 5.47 -1.40 -6.95
C TYR A 98 6.10 -1.35 -5.55
N ILE A 99 6.51 -2.50 -5.00
CA ILE A 99 7.17 -2.57 -3.70
C ILE A 99 8.55 -1.88 -3.74
N MET A 100 9.34 -2.11 -4.78
CA MET A 100 10.62 -1.42 -4.96
C MET A 100 10.43 0.09 -5.10
N ASP A 101 9.51 0.52 -5.97
CA ASP A 101 9.22 1.94 -6.20
C ASP A 101 8.73 2.63 -4.91
N LEU A 102 7.95 1.94 -4.08
CA LEU A 102 7.55 2.45 -2.75
C LEU A 102 8.74 2.70 -1.82
N ASN A 103 9.77 1.85 -1.89
CA ASN A 103 10.97 2.02 -1.10
C ASN A 103 11.84 3.16 -1.66
N GLU A 104 12.11 3.15 -2.97
CA GLU A 104 13.06 4.05 -3.61
C GLU A 104 12.51 5.47 -3.84
N GLU A 105 11.25 5.59 -4.28
CA GLU A 105 10.66 6.89 -4.62
C GLU A 105 9.96 7.56 -3.44
N LEU A 106 9.35 6.76 -2.57
CA LEU A 106 8.53 7.25 -1.45
C LEU A 106 9.21 7.13 -0.08
N ASP A 107 10.45 6.63 -0.04
CA ASP A 107 11.27 6.48 1.18
C ASP A 107 10.53 5.70 2.29
N ILE A 108 9.74 4.70 1.87
CA ILE A 108 9.00 3.85 2.80
C ILE A 108 9.88 2.65 3.15
N THR A 109 10.15 2.45 4.44
CA THR A 109 10.80 1.22 4.89
C THR A 109 9.85 0.05 4.73
N ILE A 110 10.30 -1.05 4.14
CA ILE A 110 9.46 -2.23 3.90
C ILE A 110 10.05 -3.43 4.63
N ILE A 111 9.21 -4.15 5.37
CA ILE A 111 9.50 -5.48 5.88
C ILE A 111 8.45 -6.40 5.28
N MET A 112 8.91 -7.40 4.54
CA MET A 112 8.03 -8.34 3.85
C MET A 112 8.35 -9.76 4.29
N ILE A 113 7.29 -10.56 4.46
CA ILE A 113 7.36 -12.01 4.63
C ILE A 113 6.94 -12.62 3.29
N GLU A 114 7.82 -13.41 2.69
CA GLU A 114 7.54 -14.14 1.46
C GLU A 114 8.23 -15.51 1.49
N HIS A 115 7.62 -16.48 0.82
CA HIS A 115 8.19 -17.82 0.64
C HIS A 115 8.72 -18.05 -0.78
N ASP A 116 8.43 -17.15 -1.72
CA ASP A 116 8.97 -17.20 -3.08
C ASP A 116 10.39 -16.61 -3.11
N MET A 117 11.39 -17.49 -3.13
CA MET A 117 12.80 -17.08 -3.10
C MET A 117 13.22 -16.33 -4.37
N GLY A 118 12.56 -16.51 -5.52
CA GLY A 118 12.90 -15.72 -6.72
C GLY A 118 12.65 -14.24 -6.47
N VAL A 119 11.45 -13.93 -5.99
CA VAL A 119 11.06 -12.56 -5.64
C VAL A 119 11.90 -12.02 -4.50
N VAL A 120 12.07 -12.79 -3.42
CA VAL A 120 12.82 -12.32 -2.23
C VAL A 120 14.22 -11.87 -2.61
N MET A 121 14.89 -12.61 -3.49
CA MET A 121 16.27 -12.31 -3.86
C MET A 121 16.35 -11.09 -4.79
N ASP A 122 15.32 -10.86 -5.61
CA ASP A 122 15.30 -9.77 -6.58
C ASP A 122 15.01 -8.40 -5.94
N ILE A 123 14.19 -8.33 -4.89
CA ILE A 123 13.70 -7.04 -4.34
C ILE A 123 14.18 -6.70 -2.93
N SER A 124 14.87 -7.61 -2.23
CA SER A 124 15.28 -7.35 -0.85
C SER A 124 16.68 -6.74 -0.80
N ASN A 125 16.89 -5.70 0.00
CA ASN A 125 18.27 -5.27 0.32
C ASN A 125 18.94 -6.20 1.33
N ARG A 126 18.14 -6.84 2.20
CA ARG A 126 18.59 -7.79 3.22
C ARG A 126 17.54 -8.86 3.45
N VAL A 127 17.98 -10.09 3.67
CA VAL A 127 17.12 -11.25 3.97
C VAL A 127 17.39 -11.71 5.40
N LEU A 128 16.32 -11.94 6.17
CA LEU A 128 16.35 -12.56 7.48
C LEU A 128 15.69 -13.93 7.38
N VAL A 129 16.44 -14.98 7.70
CA VAL A 129 15.90 -16.35 7.72
C VAL A 129 15.59 -16.75 9.15
N LEU A 130 14.40 -17.30 9.35
CA LEU A 130 13.89 -17.77 10.63
C LEU A 130 13.56 -19.26 10.56
N ASP A 131 13.93 -20.02 11.60
CA ASP A 131 13.53 -21.42 11.79
C ASP A 131 12.94 -21.58 13.20
N PHE A 132 11.70 -22.04 13.30
CA PHE A 132 10.95 -22.14 14.57
C PHE A 132 11.05 -20.88 15.46
N GLY A 133 10.97 -19.70 14.85
CA GLY A 133 11.08 -18.41 15.54
C GLY A 133 12.49 -18.03 15.98
N LYS A 134 13.51 -18.81 15.62
CA LYS A 134 14.92 -18.50 15.85
C LYS A 134 15.54 -17.90 14.60
N HIS A 135 16.32 -16.85 14.80
CA HIS A 135 17.19 -16.30 13.76
C HIS A 135 18.27 -17.33 13.40
N ILE A 136 18.33 -17.70 12.11
CA ILE A 136 19.36 -18.62 11.60
C ILE A 136 20.37 -17.95 10.69
N ALA A 137 19.95 -16.96 9.89
CA ALA A 137 20.84 -16.23 8.99
C ALA A 137 20.30 -14.82 8.71
N MET A 138 21.21 -13.86 8.47
CA MET A 138 20.85 -12.52 7.98
C MET A 138 21.98 -11.99 7.10
N GLY A 139 21.65 -11.49 5.91
CA GLY A 139 22.63 -11.00 4.95
C GLY A 139 21.98 -10.25 3.80
N GLU A 140 22.80 -9.80 2.85
CA GLU A 140 22.31 -9.46 1.50
C GLU A 140 21.81 -10.76 0.81
N PRO A 141 20.88 -10.67 -0.15
CA PRO A 141 20.45 -11.82 -0.96
C PRO A 141 21.61 -12.60 -1.58
#